data_AF-A0A3C0VJ12-F1
#
_entry.id   AF-A0A3C0VJ12-F1
#
_cell.length_a   1.000
_cell.length_b   1.000
_cell.length_c   1.000
_cell.angle_alpha   90.00
_cell.angle_beta   90.00
_cell.angle_gamma   90.00
#
_symmetry.space_group_name_H-M   'P 1'
#
loop_
_entity.id
_entity.type
_entity.pdbx_description
1 polymer ?
#
loop_
_entity_poly.entity_id
_entity_poly.type
_entity_poly.pdbx_seq_one_letter_code
_entity_poly.pdbx_strand_id
1 'polypeptide(L)'
;MVALHDGIGRRGFIGRCAGAALGAAGALKLRAAPAPAAGGGTAEMRFGLVTYLWAQDWDLPALISNCERSGVLGVELRTTHRHGVEPSLNAAQRAEVKKRFADSPVTLAGIGSNERLDSPDPAVLARSIEAIKEFVVLSRDVGGSGVKVKPDSFHKDVPRETTIAQIGAALNRLGAFAADYGQQIRLEVHGACSELPAIKAIMDIAAHRNVAVCWNSNAEDLKGAGLEHNFALVKDRLGATAHVRELDSKSYPWAQLIALFVKAGWKGWLLLEAGGAPKDPVAALIAQRKVFEALVAEARKKAQP
;
A
#
# COMPACT_ATOMS: atom_id res chain seq x y z
N MET A 1 -20.94 -67.52 -11.53
CA MET A 1 -20.56 -67.25 -12.93
C MET A 1 -19.67 -66.02 -12.90
N VAL A 2 -18.46 -66.10 -13.49
CA VAL A 2 -17.36 -65.12 -13.40
C VAL A 2 -16.73 -64.99 -12.00
N ALA A 3 -15.41 -64.89 -11.95
CA ALA A 3 -14.53 -64.87 -10.77
C ALA A 3 -13.53 -63.71 -10.88
N LEU A 4 -12.61 -63.54 -9.90
CA LEU A 4 -11.14 -63.41 -10.09
C LEU A 4 -10.41 -62.93 -8.81
N HIS A 5 -9.27 -63.59 -8.51
CA HIS A 5 -8.10 -63.23 -7.67
C HIS A 5 -8.29 -62.70 -6.23
N ASP A 6 -7.66 -63.27 -5.19
CA ASP A 6 -6.21 -63.38 -4.87
C ASP A 6 -5.53 -62.03 -4.55
N GLY A 7 -4.72 -61.88 -3.48
CA GLY A 7 -4.26 -62.92 -2.55
C GLY A 7 -3.59 -62.41 -1.26
N ILE A 8 -3.14 -63.40 -0.47
CA ILE A 8 -2.70 -63.36 0.94
C ILE A 8 -1.49 -62.45 1.23
N GLY A 9 -1.49 -61.83 2.41
CA GLY A 9 -0.31 -61.17 2.99
C GLY A 9 0.40 -61.96 4.11
N ARG A 10 1.57 -61.46 4.54
CA ARG A 10 2.40 -61.90 5.69
C ARG A 10 3.01 -63.32 5.60
N ARG A 11 4.26 -63.41 5.10
CA ARG A 11 5.47 -63.74 5.91
C ARG A 11 6.76 -63.75 5.09
N GLY A 12 7.81 -63.13 5.64
CA GLY A 12 9.20 -63.55 5.46
C GLY A 12 9.99 -62.99 4.28
N PHE A 13 10.83 -61.99 4.53
CA PHE A 13 12.27 -62.15 4.28
C PHE A 13 13.09 -61.19 5.15
N ILE A 14 13.96 -61.74 6.01
CA ILE A 14 15.08 -61.01 6.61
C ILE A 14 16.31 -61.48 5.85
N GLY A 15 16.87 -60.60 5.01
CA GLY A 15 18.06 -60.85 4.22
C GLY A 15 19.05 -59.70 4.38
N ARG A 16 20.26 -60.00 4.86
CA ARG A 16 21.32 -59.01 5.09
C ARG A 16 21.87 -58.47 3.76
N CYS A 17 22.11 -57.17 3.70
CA CYS A 17 23.25 -56.60 2.98
C CYS A 17 23.81 -55.42 3.79
N ALA A 18 25.03 -55.57 4.31
CA ALA A 18 25.78 -54.45 4.84
C ALA A 18 26.48 -53.74 3.67
N GLY A 19 26.19 -52.46 3.49
CA GLY A 19 26.84 -51.61 2.48
C GLY A 19 27.13 -50.26 3.09
N ALA A 20 28.41 -49.91 3.20
CA ALA A 20 28.82 -48.65 3.79
C ALA A 20 28.46 -47.48 2.86
N ALA A 21 27.68 -46.52 3.38
CA ALA A 21 27.55 -45.19 2.81
C ALA A 21 27.65 -44.18 3.95
N LEU A 22 28.69 -43.33 3.92
CA LEU A 22 28.75 -42.15 4.78
C LEU A 22 27.66 -41.18 4.32
N GLY A 23 26.46 -41.30 4.90
CA GLY A 23 25.40 -40.32 4.76
C GLY A 23 25.81 -39.03 5.45
N ALA A 24 26.19 -38.02 4.67
CA ALA A 24 26.56 -36.71 5.20
C ALA A 24 25.43 -36.15 6.09
N ALA A 25 25.79 -35.66 7.27
CA ALA A 25 24.88 -34.91 8.14
C ALA A 25 24.55 -33.56 7.46
N GLY A 26 23.57 -33.60 6.57
CA GLY A 26 23.04 -32.43 5.87
C GLY A 26 22.38 -31.50 6.88
N ALA A 27 23.13 -30.52 7.36
CA ALA A 27 22.60 -29.45 8.19
C ALA A 27 21.49 -28.74 7.42
N LEU A 28 20.23 -28.99 7.80
CA LEU A 28 19.06 -28.34 7.24
C LEU A 28 19.05 -26.88 7.68
N LYS A 29 19.84 -26.05 7.00
CA LYS A 29 19.78 -24.60 7.13
C LYS A 29 18.38 -24.17 6.71
N LEU A 30 17.54 -23.82 7.68
CA LEU A 30 16.35 -23.02 7.42
C LEU A 30 16.82 -21.77 6.68
N ARG A 31 16.54 -21.70 5.37
CA ARG A 31 16.61 -20.44 4.64
C ARG A 31 15.51 -19.58 5.24
N ALA A 32 15.90 -18.62 6.07
CA ALA A 32 15.04 -17.48 6.35
C ALA A 32 14.52 -16.93 5.01
N ALA A 33 13.21 -16.71 4.91
CA ALA A 33 12.65 -16.08 3.72
C ALA A 33 13.38 -14.75 3.48
N PRO A 34 13.80 -14.44 2.23
CA PRO A 34 14.40 -13.15 1.96
C PRO A 34 13.38 -12.08 2.35
N ALA A 35 13.79 -11.14 3.22
CA ALA A 35 13.04 -9.92 3.44
C ALA A 35 12.77 -9.26 2.07
N PRO A 36 11.58 -8.66 1.84
CA PRO A 36 11.29 -8.01 0.58
C PRO A 36 12.39 -7.01 0.26
N ALA A 37 12.98 -7.14 -0.93
CA ALA A 37 14.19 -6.42 -1.29
C ALA A 37 13.93 -4.91 -1.21
N ALA A 38 14.55 -4.26 -0.23
CA ALA A 38 14.72 -2.81 -0.26
C ALA A 38 15.50 -2.48 -1.53
N GLY A 39 14.85 -1.81 -2.49
CA GLY A 39 15.41 -1.54 -3.81
C GLY A 39 16.76 -0.82 -3.69
N GLY A 40 17.84 -1.54 -4.04
CA GLY A 40 19.21 -1.05 -3.95
C GLY A 40 19.45 0.08 -4.95
N GLY A 41 19.34 1.31 -4.45
CA GLY A 41 19.58 2.54 -5.21
C GLY A 41 19.25 3.75 -4.34
N THR A 42 19.74 4.93 -4.72
CA THR A 42 19.42 6.21 -4.07
C THR A 42 18.00 6.67 -4.45
N ALA A 43 17.00 5.83 -4.22
CA ALA A 43 15.62 6.08 -4.63
C ALA A 43 15.11 7.39 -4.03
N GLU A 44 14.85 8.37 -4.89
CA GLU A 44 14.36 9.68 -4.49
C GLU A 44 12.84 9.64 -4.23
N MET A 45 12.30 10.72 -3.66
CA MET A 45 10.85 10.99 -3.70
C MET A 45 10.40 11.14 -5.16
N ARG A 46 9.36 10.40 -5.55
CA ARG A 46 8.81 10.35 -6.92
C ARG A 46 7.36 10.78 -6.95
N PHE A 47 6.86 11.14 -8.13
CA PHE A 47 5.47 11.57 -8.34
C PHE A 47 4.65 10.50 -9.06
N GLY A 48 3.39 10.33 -8.63
CA GLY A 48 2.45 9.36 -9.19
C GLY A 48 1.00 9.83 -9.08
N LEU A 49 0.06 8.91 -9.27
CA LEU A 49 -1.38 9.14 -9.36
C LEU A 49 -2.15 8.11 -8.54
N VAL A 50 -3.17 8.53 -7.79
CA VAL A 50 -4.25 7.63 -7.36
C VAL A 50 -5.30 7.65 -8.47
N THR A 51 -5.89 6.53 -8.88
CA THR A 51 -6.87 6.53 -9.99
C THR A 51 -8.20 7.27 -9.70
N TYR A 52 -8.30 8.03 -8.60
CA TYR A 52 -9.45 8.85 -8.24
C TYR A 52 -9.71 9.97 -9.24
N LEU A 53 -10.96 10.06 -9.70
CA LEU A 53 -11.52 11.02 -10.66
C LEU A 53 -10.79 11.12 -12.01
N TRP A 54 -9.56 11.64 -12.04
CA TRP A 54 -8.79 11.92 -13.27
C TRP A 54 -8.50 10.68 -14.13
N ALA A 55 -8.51 9.49 -13.52
CA ALA A 55 -8.21 8.22 -14.18
C ALA A 55 -9.19 7.08 -13.80
N GLN A 56 -10.33 7.39 -13.19
CA GLN A 56 -11.28 6.36 -12.73
C GLN A 56 -11.93 5.62 -13.91
N ASP A 57 -12.07 6.31 -15.04
CA ASP A 57 -12.71 5.85 -16.27
C ASP A 57 -11.69 5.28 -17.28
N TRP A 58 -10.42 5.13 -16.87
CA TRP A 58 -9.40 4.49 -17.71
C TRP A 58 -9.38 2.98 -17.47
N ASP A 59 -9.47 2.21 -18.55
CA ASP A 59 -9.10 0.80 -18.52
C ASP A 59 -7.58 0.65 -18.32
N LEU A 60 -7.12 -0.53 -17.89
CA LEU A 60 -5.71 -0.74 -17.55
C LEU A 60 -4.72 -0.40 -18.69
N PRO A 61 -4.98 -0.75 -19.97
CA PRO A 61 -4.14 -0.33 -21.09
C PRO A 61 -4.07 1.20 -21.25
N ALA A 62 -5.22 1.89 -21.23
CA ALA A 62 -5.27 3.34 -21.35
C ALA A 62 -4.57 4.04 -20.16
N LEU A 63 -4.73 3.50 -18.95
CA LEU A 63 -4.09 4.00 -17.73
C LEU A 63 -2.56 3.95 -17.84
N ILE A 64 -1.98 2.81 -18.23
CA ILE A 64 -0.53 2.65 -18.38
C ILE A 64 -0.02 3.61 -19.47
N SER A 65 -0.65 3.63 -20.64
CA SER A 65 -0.23 4.50 -21.75
C SER A 65 -0.34 6.00 -21.41
N ASN A 66 -1.35 6.41 -20.64
CA ASN A 66 -1.49 7.79 -20.19
C ASN A 66 -0.46 8.18 -19.10
N CYS A 67 -0.11 7.23 -18.22
CA CYS A 67 0.98 7.40 -17.25
C CYS A 67 2.34 7.52 -17.95
N GLU A 68 2.61 6.72 -18.99
CA GLU A 68 3.79 6.83 -19.85
C GLU A 68 3.86 8.19 -20.55
N ARG A 69 2.80 8.57 -21.26
CA ARG A 69 2.70 9.84 -22.02
C ARG A 69 2.85 11.07 -21.13
N SER A 70 2.34 11.01 -19.90
CA SER A 70 2.51 12.09 -18.90
C SER A 70 3.81 12.00 -18.11
N GLY A 71 4.53 10.87 -18.18
CA GLY A 71 5.67 10.53 -17.32
C GLY A 71 5.33 10.55 -15.82
N VAL A 72 4.07 10.30 -15.45
CA VAL A 72 3.64 10.10 -14.06
C VAL A 72 3.66 8.60 -13.80
N LEU A 73 4.82 8.10 -13.37
CA LEU A 73 5.20 6.69 -13.47
C LEU A 73 4.91 5.84 -12.22
N GLY A 74 4.07 6.32 -11.30
CA GLY A 74 3.59 5.55 -10.15
C GLY A 74 2.08 5.60 -10.07
N VAL A 75 1.42 4.47 -9.81
CA VAL A 75 -0.05 4.43 -9.69
C VAL A 75 -0.53 3.65 -8.47
N GLU A 76 -1.48 4.21 -7.71
CA GLU A 76 -2.33 3.45 -6.79
C GLU A 76 -3.70 3.22 -7.45
N LEU A 77 -4.06 1.95 -7.59
CA LEU A 77 -5.30 1.52 -8.22
C LEU A 77 -6.42 1.52 -7.19
N ARG A 78 -7.28 2.53 -7.23
CA ARG A 78 -8.47 2.58 -6.37
C ARG A 78 -9.51 1.57 -6.85
N THR A 79 -10.09 0.86 -5.88
CA THR A 79 -11.11 -0.19 -6.13
C THR A 79 -12.37 0.37 -6.78
N THR A 80 -13.09 -0.49 -7.50
CA THR A 80 -14.32 -0.24 -8.27
C THR A 80 -14.17 0.67 -9.50
N HIS A 81 -12.95 0.88 -10.00
CA HIS A 81 -12.67 1.74 -11.16
C HIS A 81 -12.53 0.93 -12.46
N ARG A 82 -12.61 1.61 -13.62
CA ARG A 82 -12.69 0.99 -14.96
C ARG A 82 -11.46 0.17 -15.36
N HIS A 83 -10.33 0.28 -14.65
CA HIS A 83 -9.17 -0.61 -14.84
C HIS A 83 -9.43 -2.05 -14.39
N GLY A 84 -10.47 -2.31 -13.59
CA GLY A 84 -10.97 -3.67 -13.28
C GLY A 84 -9.99 -4.56 -12.51
N VAL A 85 -9.12 -3.97 -11.68
CA VAL A 85 -8.13 -4.73 -10.89
C VAL A 85 -8.70 -4.99 -9.49
N GLU A 86 -9.46 -6.07 -9.39
CA GLU A 86 -10.28 -6.41 -8.21
C GLU A 86 -10.02 -7.83 -7.69
N PRO A 87 -10.38 -8.16 -6.44
CA PRO A 87 -10.18 -9.50 -5.86
C PRO A 87 -10.86 -10.63 -6.66
N SER A 88 -11.92 -10.32 -7.40
CA SER A 88 -12.62 -11.25 -8.29
C SER A 88 -11.79 -11.72 -9.49
N LEU A 89 -10.65 -11.08 -9.80
CA LEU A 89 -9.74 -11.55 -10.84
C LEU A 89 -9.14 -12.91 -10.46
N ASN A 90 -9.16 -13.87 -11.39
CA ASN A 90 -8.51 -15.15 -11.24
C ASN A 90 -6.98 -15.05 -11.38
N ALA A 91 -6.25 -16.12 -11.03
CA ALA A 91 -4.79 -16.13 -11.02
C ALA A 91 -4.14 -15.77 -12.38
N ALA A 92 -4.72 -16.19 -13.51
CA ALA A 92 -4.21 -15.85 -14.84
C ALA A 92 -4.42 -14.37 -15.17
N GLN A 93 -5.57 -13.80 -14.82
CA GLN A 93 -5.84 -12.38 -14.97
C GLN A 93 -4.90 -11.53 -14.09
N ARG A 94 -4.66 -11.92 -12.83
CA ARG A 94 -3.71 -11.23 -11.94
C ARG A 94 -2.28 -11.26 -12.49
N ALA A 95 -1.84 -12.40 -13.02
CA ALA A 95 -0.54 -12.54 -13.67
C ALA A 95 -0.39 -11.64 -14.90
N GLU A 96 -1.46 -11.51 -15.71
CA GLU A 96 -1.49 -10.61 -16.87
C GLU A 96 -1.45 -9.12 -16.46
N VAL A 97 -2.16 -8.71 -15.39
CA VAL A 97 -2.03 -7.35 -14.83
C VAL A 97 -0.58 -7.08 -14.39
N LYS A 98 0.04 -8.03 -13.68
CA LYS A 98 1.44 -7.93 -13.25
C LYS A 98 2.40 -7.80 -14.42
N LYS A 99 2.19 -8.61 -15.47
CA LYS A 99 2.98 -8.56 -16.71
C LYS A 99 2.89 -7.19 -17.37
N ARG A 100 1.68 -6.61 -17.48
CA ARG A 100 1.47 -5.27 -18.08
C ARG A 100 2.25 -4.16 -17.37
N PHE A 101 2.29 -4.18 -16.03
CA PHE A 101 3.13 -3.23 -15.30
C PHE A 101 4.63 -3.52 -15.48
N ALA A 102 5.05 -4.78 -15.45
CA ALA A 102 6.45 -5.17 -15.63
C ALA A 102 7.02 -4.87 -17.03
N ASP A 103 6.17 -4.90 -18.07
CA ASP A 103 6.51 -4.54 -19.45
C ASP A 103 6.47 -3.02 -19.71
N SER A 104 6.20 -2.20 -18.68
CA SER A 104 6.03 -0.75 -18.75
C SER A 104 7.01 -0.03 -17.79
N PRO A 105 7.29 1.27 -17.98
CA PRO A 105 7.99 2.08 -16.98
C PRO A 105 7.10 2.48 -15.78
N VAL A 106 5.81 2.11 -15.79
CA VAL A 106 4.84 2.47 -14.75
C VAL A 106 4.89 1.48 -13.59
N THR A 107 5.16 1.98 -12.40
CA THR A 107 5.17 1.18 -11.16
C THR A 107 3.78 1.14 -10.54
N LEU A 108 3.25 -0.06 -10.29
CA LEU A 108 2.10 -0.24 -9.41
C LEU A 108 2.52 -0.01 -7.94
N ALA A 109 2.13 1.12 -7.37
CA ALA A 109 2.41 1.47 -5.99
C ALA A 109 1.59 0.60 -5.00
N GLY A 110 0.36 0.23 -5.36
CA GLY A 110 -0.51 -0.62 -4.55
C GLY A 110 -1.99 -0.51 -4.92
N ILE A 111 -2.85 -1.06 -4.06
CA ILE A 111 -4.31 -1.00 -4.19
C ILE A 111 -4.87 0.02 -3.19
N GLY A 112 -5.66 0.97 -3.69
CA GLY A 112 -6.36 1.96 -2.90
C GLY A 112 -7.75 1.47 -2.49
N SER A 113 -7.83 0.69 -1.40
CA SER A 113 -9.13 0.22 -0.91
C SER A 113 -9.95 1.37 -0.30
N ASN A 114 -11.27 1.20 -0.26
CA ASN A 114 -12.19 2.09 0.45
C ASN A 114 -12.65 1.50 1.80
N GLU A 115 -11.97 0.45 2.28
CA GLU A 115 -12.27 -0.24 3.53
C GLU A 115 -11.91 0.60 4.76
N ARG A 116 -12.72 0.45 5.81
CA ARG A 116 -12.73 1.28 7.03
C ARG A 116 -12.57 0.42 8.27
N LEU A 117 -12.14 1.01 9.37
CA LEU A 117 -11.84 0.30 10.63
C LEU A 117 -12.56 0.89 11.86
N ASP A 118 -13.42 1.89 11.66
CA ASP A 118 -14.18 2.61 12.69
C ASP A 118 -15.39 1.86 13.24
N SER A 119 -16.04 1.07 12.39
CA SER A 119 -17.44 0.67 12.59
C SER A 119 -17.69 0.03 13.96
N PRO A 120 -18.75 0.45 14.69
CA PRO A 120 -19.08 -0.10 16.00
C PRO A 120 -19.82 -1.44 15.89
N ASP A 121 -20.27 -1.81 14.68
CA ASP A 121 -20.78 -3.15 14.41
C ASP A 121 -19.59 -4.10 14.19
N PRO A 122 -19.34 -5.06 15.11
CA PRO A 122 -18.21 -5.98 14.98
C PRO A 122 -18.30 -6.87 13.73
N ALA A 123 -19.50 -7.09 13.19
CA ALA A 123 -19.68 -7.84 11.95
C ALA A 123 -19.31 -7.01 10.71
N VAL A 124 -19.53 -5.68 10.72
CA VAL A 124 -19.01 -4.78 9.67
C VAL A 124 -17.49 -4.74 9.73
N LEU A 125 -16.90 -4.49 10.91
CA LEU A 125 -15.45 -4.46 11.10
C LEU A 125 -14.79 -5.78 10.66
N ALA A 126 -15.38 -6.93 11.00
CA ALA A 126 -14.88 -8.23 10.58
C ALA A 126 -14.87 -8.37 9.05
N ARG A 127 -15.94 -7.95 8.36
CA ARG A 127 -15.99 -7.97 6.88
C ARG A 127 -14.92 -7.07 6.26
N SER A 128 -14.74 -5.86 6.76
CA SER A 128 -13.68 -4.96 6.25
C SER A 128 -12.27 -5.51 6.50
N ILE A 129 -12.02 -6.17 7.64
CA ILE A 129 -10.74 -6.85 7.89
C ILE A 129 -10.47 -7.96 6.87
N GLU A 130 -11.46 -8.82 6.57
CA GLU A 130 -11.27 -9.88 5.57
C GLU A 130 -11.15 -9.32 4.14
N ALA A 131 -11.93 -8.29 3.77
CA ALA A 131 -11.79 -7.61 2.49
C ALA A 131 -10.39 -6.99 2.29
N ILE A 132 -9.81 -6.35 3.32
CA ILE A 132 -8.44 -5.83 3.26
C ILE A 132 -7.43 -6.96 3.04
N LYS A 133 -7.63 -8.15 3.63
CA LYS A 133 -6.77 -9.31 3.36
C LYS A 133 -6.86 -9.77 1.90
N GLU A 134 -8.05 -9.80 1.31
CA GLU A 134 -8.22 -10.11 -0.11
C GLU A 134 -7.48 -9.09 -1.00
N PHE A 135 -7.55 -7.79 -0.68
CA PHE A 135 -6.77 -6.76 -1.36
C PHE A 135 -5.25 -6.90 -1.15
N VAL A 136 -4.79 -7.40 0.00
CA VAL A 136 -3.37 -7.71 0.25
C VAL A 136 -2.88 -8.83 -0.67
N VAL A 137 -3.66 -9.91 -0.81
CA VAL A 137 -3.34 -11.01 -1.74
C VAL A 137 -3.36 -10.50 -3.18
N LEU A 138 -4.39 -9.73 -3.56
CA LEU A 138 -4.48 -9.11 -4.88
C LEU A 138 -3.25 -8.26 -5.19
N SER A 139 -2.91 -7.30 -4.31
CA SER A 139 -1.79 -6.37 -4.49
C SER A 139 -0.48 -7.13 -4.72
N ARG A 140 -0.19 -8.15 -3.91
CA ARG A 140 0.96 -9.06 -4.09
C ARG A 140 0.95 -9.74 -5.45
N ASP A 141 -0.20 -10.27 -5.87
CA ASP A 141 -0.34 -11.03 -7.11
C ASP A 141 -0.19 -10.16 -8.36
N VAL A 142 -0.69 -8.91 -8.31
CA VAL A 142 -0.58 -7.95 -9.43
C VAL A 142 0.73 -7.14 -9.43
N GLY A 143 1.61 -7.36 -8.45
CA GLY A 143 2.94 -6.73 -8.38
C GLY A 143 3.02 -5.42 -7.60
N GLY A 144 1.96 -5.07 -6.85
CA GLY A 144 1.95 -3.97 -5.88
C GLY A 144 2.77 -4.24 -4.62
N SER A 145 2.94 -3.19 -3.82
CA SER A 145 3.76 -3.20 -2.58
C SER A 145 2.99 -2.83 -1.30
N GLY A 146 1.67 -2.69 -1.40
CA GLY A 146 0.81 -2.43 -0.25
C GLY A 146 -0.65 -2.21 -0.61
N VAL A 147 -1.44 -1.94 0.43
CA VAL A 147 -2.86 -1.61 0.36
C VAL A 147 -3.11 -0.38 1.23
N LYS A 148 -3.75 0.65 0.67
CA LYS A 148 -4.26 1.78 1.43
C LYS A 148 -5.62 1.44 2.04
N VAL A 149 -5.80 1.79 3.31
CA VAL A 149 -7.01 1.58 4.13
C VAL A 149 -7.33 2.85 4.90
N LYS A 150 -8.56 2.98 5.42
CA LYS A 150 -9.03 4.19 6.12
C LYS A 150 -9.27 3.94 7.61
N PRO A 151 -8.98 4.94 8.47
CA PRO A 151 -9.40 4.91 9.87
C PRO A 151 -10.89 5.27 10.03
N ASP A 152 -11.40 6.22 9.22
CA ASP A 152 -12.54 7.08 9.55
C ASP A 152 -13.90 6.38 9.73
N SER A 153 -14.78 6.83 10.64
CA SER A 153 -14.86 8.11 11.40
C SER A 153 -15.24 7.97 12.89
N PHE A 154 -15.18 9.03 13.72
CA PHE A 154 -15.65 8.97 15.12
C PHE A 154 -17.19 8.96 15.22
N HIS A 155 -17.75 7.95 15.90
CA HIS A 155 -19.19 7.81 16.07
C HIS A 155 -19.69 8.51 17.35
N LYS A 156 -20.86 9.16 17.26
CA LYS A 156 -21.42 10.03 18.32
C LYS A 156 -21.49 9.37 19.69
N ASP A 157 -21.88 8.10 19.74
CA ASP A 157 -22.18 7.37 20.97
C ASP A 157 -21.06 6.37 21.35
N VAL A 158 -19.87 6.51 20.74
CA VAL A 158 -18.68 5.69 21.00
C VAL A 158 -17.53 6.61 21.49
N PRO A 159 -16.89 6.33 22.64
CA PRO A 159 -15.74 7.10 23.09
C PRO A 159 -14.60 7.07 22.05
N ARG A 160 -13.96 8.21 21.80
CA ARG A 160 -12.90 8.34 20.76
C ARG A 160 -11.77 7.34 20.98
N GLU A 161 -11.45 7.07 22.24
CA GLU A 161 -10.43 6.13 22.71
C GLU A 161 -10.78 4.68 22.33
N THR A 162 -12.07 4.32 22.31
CA THR A 162 -12.54 3.00 21.89
C THR A 162 -12.34 2.81 20.39
N THR A 163 -12.71 3.79 19.58
CA THR A 163 -12.46 3.79 18.13
C THR A 163 -10.97 3.74 17.82
N ILE A 164 -10.14 4.54 18.51
CA ILE A 164 -8.68 4.54 18.36
C ILE A 164 -8.08 3.16 18.69
N ALA A 165 -8.49 2.55 19.80
CA ALA A 165 -8.02 1.22 20.20
C ALA A 165 -8.45 0.13 19.22
N GLN A 166 -9.69 0.20 18.71
CA GLN A 166 -10.21 -0.73 17.70
C GLN A 166 -9.40 -0.65 16.41
N ILE A 167 -9.21 0.55 15.85
CA ILE A 167 -8.45 0.75 14.61
C ILE A 167 -7.01 0.26 14.79
N GLY A 168 -6.36 0.64 15.90
CA GLY A 168 -4.98 0.21 16.20
C GLY A 168 -4.83 -1.32 16.32
N ALA A 169 -5.78 -1.99 16.98
CA ALA A 169 -5.80 -3.45 17.10
C ALA A 169 -6.08 -4.14 15.75
N ALA A 170 -7.01 -3.62 14.94
CA ALA A 170 -7.29 -4.14 13.61
C ALA A 170 -6.07 -4.00 12.69
N LEU A 171 -5.37 -2.86 12.74
CA LEU A 171 -4.14 -2.63 11.98
C LEU A 171 -3.02 -3.59 12.37
N ASN A 172 -2.85 -3.94 13.66
CA ASN A 172 -1.87 -4.96 14.05
C ASN A 172 -2.17 -6.33 13.42
N ARG A 173 -3.45 -6.76 13.42
CA ARG A 173 -3.89 -8.02 12.78
C ARG A 173 -3.63 -8.01 11.27
N LEU A 174 -3.97 -6.91 10.61
CA LEU A 174 -3.75 -6.71 9.17
C LEU A 174 -2.27 -6.61 8.82
N GLY A 175 -1.47 -5.94 9.65
CA GLY A 175 -0.03 -5.80 9.49
C GLY A 175 0.71 -7.13 9.61
N ALA A 176 0.31 -7.97 10.56
CA ALA A 176 0.85 -9.33 10.70
C ALA A 176 0.53 -10.16 9.46
N PHE A 177 -0.72 -10.20 9.02
CA PHE A 177 -1.12 -10.89 7.78
C PHE A 177 -0.36 -10.37 6.55
N ALA A 178 -0.26 -9.05 6.38
CA ALA A 178 0.41 -8.44 5.23
C ALA A 178 1.92 -8.73 5.17
N ALA A 179 2.56 -9.01 6.30
CA ALA A 179 3.97 -9.40 6.35
C ALA A 179 4.25 -10.70 5.58
N ASP A 180 3.36 -11.69 5.70
CA ASP A 180 3.47 -12.99 5.01
C ASP A 180 3.38 -12.85 3.47
N TYR A 181 2.79 -11.77 2.98
CA TYR A 181 2.68 -11.43 1.54
C TYR A 181 3.71 -10.38 1.09
N GLY A 182 4.59 -9.91 1.99
CA GLY A 182 5.56 -8.84 1.71
C GLY A 182 4.91 -7.48 1.41
N GLN A 183 3.69 -7.25 1.89
CA GLN A 183 2.89 -6.04 1.63
C GLN A 183 2.90 -5.09 2.83
N GLN A 184 2.70 -3.79 2.57
CA GLN A 184 2.49 -2.77 3.60
C GLN A 184 1.00 -2.43 3.73
N ILE A 185 0.48 -2.35 4.95
CA ILE A 185 -0.81 -1.71 5.24
C ILE A 185 -0.54 -0.21 5.43
N ARG A 186 -1.26 0.62 4.67
CA ARG A 186 -1.06 2.07 4.62
C ARG A 186 -2.32 2.76 5.13
N LEU A 187 -2.29 3.22 6.37
CA LEU A 187 -3.40 3.96 6.97
C LEU A 187 -3.41 5.38 6.41
N GLU A 188 -4.41 5.72 5.61
CA GLU A 188 -4.60 7.07 5.09
C GLU A 188 -5.05 8.02 6.20
N VAL A 189 -4.45 9.21 6.28
CA VAL A 189 -4.96 10.32 7.09
C VAL A 189 -6.29 10.78 6.47
N HIS A 190 -7.43 10.23 6.93
CA HIS A 190 -8.73 10.36 6.25
C HIS A 190 -9.92 10.51 7.21
N GLY A 191 -10.96 11.20 6.73
CA GLY A 191 -12.28 11.40 7.37
C GLY A 191 -12.20 12.04 8.77
N ALA A 192 -13.18 11.79 9.65
CA ALA A 192 -13.21 12.47 10.95
C ALA A 192 -12.05 12.09 11.90
N CYS A 193 -11.27 11.06 11.55
CA CYS A 193 -10.07 10.65 12.27
C CYS A 193 -8.77 11.26 11.69
N SER A 194 -8.85 12.19 10.71
CA SER A 194 -7.70 12.78 10.03
C SER A 194 -6.84 13.71 10.91
N GLU A 195 -7.28 14.09 12.11
CA GLU A 195 -6.45 14.86 13.04
C GLU A 195 -5.16 14.09 13.37
N LEU A 196 -3.99 14.64 13.05
CA LEU A 196 -2.71 13.94 13.23
C LEU A 196 -2.44 13.43 14.67
N PRO A 197 -2.89 14.09 15.76
CA PRO A 197 -2.85 13.50 17.10
C PRO A 197 -3.64 12.19 17.24
N ALA A 198 -4.80 12.06 16.57
CA ALA A 198 -5.59 10.83 16.56
C ALA A 198 -4.93 9.74 15.71
N ILE A 199 -4.38 10.09 14.54
CA ILE A 199 -3.56 9.17 13.73
C ILE A 199 -2.36 8.67 14.53
N LYS A 200 -1.65 9.56 15.24
CA LYS A 200 -0.55 9.17 16.12
C LYS A 200 -1.02 8.18 17.20
N ALA A 201 -2.12 8.47 17.91
CA ALA A 201 -2.64 7.58 18.94
C ALA A 201 -3.03 6.19 18.40
N ILE A 202 -3.61 6.12 17.19
CA ILE A 202 -3.86 4.86 16.48
C ILE A 202 -2.55 4.11 16.19
N MET A 203 -1.52 4.83 15.72
CA MET A 203 -0.24 4.25 15.34
C MET A 203 0.66 3.87 16.52
N ASP A 204 0.48 4.50 17.69
CA ASP A 204 1.10 4.10 18.96
C ASP A 204 0.60 2.72 19.41
N ILE A 205 -0.66 2.38 19.10
CA ILE A 205 -1.24 1.05 19.33
C ILE A 205 -0.85 0.09 18.18
N ALA A 206 -0.90 0.55 16.93
CA ALA A 206 -0.52 -0.22 15.74
C ALA A 206 1.01 -0.36 15.59
N ALA A 207 1.66 -1.02 16.54
CA ALA A 207 3.11 -1.20 16.61
C ALA A 207 3.70 -2.13 15.53
N HIS A 208 2.89 -2.87 14.78
CA HIS A 208 3.40 -3.81 13.78
C HIS A 208 4.12 -3.12 12.61
N ARG A 209 5.37 -3.53 12.33
CA ARG A 209 6.29 -2.90 11.35
C ARG A 209 5.80 -2.78 9.91
N ASN A 210 4.86 -3.62 9.49
CA ASN A 210 4.22 -3.54 8.16
C ASN A 210 3.03 -2.55 8.11
N VAL A 211 2.71 -1.86 9.21
CA VAL A 211 1.71 -0.79 9.27
C VAL A 211 2.40 0.57 9.25
N ALA A 212 2.05 1.39 8.27
CA ALA A 212 2.59 2.73 8.06
C ALA A 212 1.48 3.75 7.78
N VAL A 213 1.78 5.04 7.96
CA VAL A 213 0.89 6.16 7.64
C VAL A 213 1.05 6.53 6.17
N CYS A 214 -0.05 6.54 5.42
CA CYS A 214 -0.14 7.31 4.18
C CYS A 214 -0.62 8.71 4.55
N TRP A 215 0.26 9.70 4.43
CA TRP A 215 -0.15 11.10 4.50
C TRP A 215 -1.27 11.37 3.49
N ASN A 216 -2.19 12.29 3.78
CA ASN A 216 -3.09 12.87 2.78
C ASN A 216 -3.26 14.34 3.11
N SER A 217 -3.15 15.22 2.12
CA SER A 217 -3.26 16.67 2.29
C SER A 217 -4.70 17.10 2.60
N ASN A 218 -4.99 17.27 3.88
CA ASN A 218 -6.29 17.69 4.42
C ASN A 218 -6.22 19.09 5.05
N ALA A 219 -7.35 19.77 5.17
CA ALA A 219 -7.40 21.05 5.89
C ALA A 219 -7.03 20.91 7.38
N GLU A 220 -7.24 19.73 7.96
CA GLU A 220 -6.89 19.37 9.34
C GLU A 220 -5.39 19.44 9.61
N ASP A 221 -4.54 19.17 8.62
CA ASP A 221 -3.08 19.22 8.74
C ASP A 221 -2.57 20.60 9.17
N LEU A 222 -3.34 21.65 8.88
CA LEU A 222 -3.00 23.05 9.13
C LEU A 222 -3.56 23.57 10.47
N LYS A 223 -4.38 22.77 11.17
CA LYS A 223 -5.00 23.15 12.45
C LYS A 223 -4.05 22.97 13.64
N GLY A 224 -4.41 23.56 14.78
CA GLY A 224 -3.64 23.45 16.02
C GLY A 224 -2.26 24.09 15.90
N ALA A 225 -1.20 23.31 16.17
CA ALA A 225 0.19 23.76 16.06
C ALA A 225 0.72 23.82 14.60
N GLY A 226 -0.14 23.53 13.61
CA GLY A 226 0.16 23.69 12.19
C GLY A 226 1.02 22.59 11.57
N LEU A 227 1.30 22.75 10.27
CA LEU A 227 1.78 21.68 9.40
C LEU A 227 3.08 21.01 9.88
N GLU A 228 4.12 21.77 10.25
CA GLU A 228 5.41 21.17 10.64
C GLU A 228 5.29 20.33 11.91
N HIS A 229 4.50 20.78 12.90
CA HIS A 229 4.22 19.99 14.10
C HIS A 229 3.41 18.73 13.76
N ASN A 230 2.31 18.88 13.03
CA ASN A 230 1.42 17.78 12.68
C ASN A 230 2.12 16.72 11.82
N PHE A 231 2.97 17.13 10.88
CA PHE A 231 3.85 16.25 10.12
C PHE A 231 4.86 15.52 11.02
N ALA A 232 5.49 16.23 11.97
CA ALA A 232 6.44 15.64 12.89
C ALA A 232 5.84 14.57 13.82
N LEU A 233 4.53 14.60 14.11
CA LEU A 233 3.84 13.56 14.88
C LEU A 233 3.85 12.17 14.20
N VAL A 234 3.94 12.13 12.86
CA VAL A 234 3.80 10.88 12.07
C VAL A 234 4.97 10.60 11.12
N LYS A 235 5.91 11.53 10.92
CA LYS A 235 7.00 11.43 9.93
C LYS A 235 7.77 10.11 9.98
N ASP A 236 8.04 9.58 11.18
CA ASP A 236 8.85 8.36 11.38
C ASP A 236 8.02 7.07 11.18
N ARG A 237 6.73 7.21 10.87
CA ARG A 237 5.80 6.13 10.51
C ARG A 237 5.30 6.22 9.07
N LEU A 238 5.80 7.16 8.26
CA LEU A 238 5.38 7.33 6.86
C LEU A 238 5.64 6.08 6.01
N GLY A 239 4.66 5.71 5.20
CA GLY A 239 4.71 4.55 4.30
C GLY A 239 5.43 4.85 2.99
N ALA A 240 5.33 3.90 2.05
CA ALA A 240 5.87 4.03 0.70
C ALA A 240 5.04 4.96 -0.21
N THR A 241 3.86 5.39 0.23
CA THR A 241 2.99 6.37 -0.47
C THR A 241 2.56 7.50 0.47
N ALA A 242 2.31 8.65 -0.12
CA ALA A 242 1.71 9.83 0.50
C ALA A 242 0.80 10.49 -0.55
N HIS A 243 -0.39 10.93 -0.15
CA HIS A 243 -1.40 11.51 -1.04
C HIS A 243 -1.37 13.04 -0.98
N VAL A 244 -1.48 13.66 -2.15
CA VAL A 244 -1.57 15.11 -2.32
C VAL A 244 -2.72 15.47 -3.25
N ARG A 245 -3.21 16.69 -3.12
CA ARG A 245 -4.12 17.31 -4.09
C ARG A 245 -3.29 18.04 -5.16
N GLU A 246 -3.96 18.78 -6.02
CA GLU A 246 -3.37 19.61 -7.06
C GLU A 246 -2.36 20.61 -6.47
N LEU A 247 -1.08 20.45 -6.82
CA LEU A 247 0.08 21.12 -6.20
C LEU A 247 0.21 22.62 -6.55
N ASP A 248 -0.65 23.11 -7.44
CA ASP A 248 -0.83 24.52 -7.80
C ASP A 248 -2.04 25.17 -7.11
N SER A 249 -2.81 24.41 -6.31
CA SER A 249 -3.93 24.95 -5.53
C SER A 249 -3.46 25.90 -4.42
N LYS A 250 -4.18 27.02 -4.21
CA LYS A 250 -3.85 28.01 -3.16
C LYS A 250 -4.29 27.63 -1.74
N SER A 251 -5.03 26.53 -1.58
CA SER A 251 -5.63 26.09 -0.32
C SER A 251 -4.66 25.35 0.63
N TYR A 252 -3.44 25.04 0.19
CA TYR A 252 -2.49 24.24 0.95
C TYR A 252 -1.04 24.71 0.72
N PRO A 253 -0.17 24.74 1.75
CA PRO A 253 1.20 25.25 1.63
C PRO A 253 2.16 24.20 1.03
N TRP A 254 1.99 23.88 -0.25
CA TRP A 254 2.73 22.81 -0.96
C TRP A 254 4.25 22.91 -0.84
N ALA A 255 4.82 24.11 -0.96
CA ALA A 255 6.26 24.32 -0.82
C ALA A 255 6.78 23.96 0.59
N GLN A 256 5.98 24.18 1.64
CA GLN A 256 6.33 23.77 3.01
C GLN A 256 6.23 22.24 3.16
N LEU A 257 5.16 21.61 2.65
CA LEU A 257 5.00 20.15 2.71
C LEU A 257 6.15 19.43 2.00
N ILE A 258 6.50 19.85 0.77
CA ILE A 258 7.60 19.25 0.01
C ILE A 258 8.95 19.47 0.73
N ALA A 259 9.18 20.64 1.32
CA ALA A 259 10.36 20.88 2.15
C ALA A 259 10.42 19.97 3.39
N LEU A 260 9.29 19.66 4.03
CA LEU A 260 9.22 18.72 5.16
C LEU A 260 9.55 17.28 4.73
N PHE A 261 9.03 16.79 3.60
CA PHE A 261 9.40 15.49 3.05
C PHE A 261 10.88 15.40 2.67
N VAL A 262 11.45 16.45 2.07
CA VAL A 262 12.88 16.52 1.74
C VAL A 262 13.75 16.55 3.01
N LYS A 263 13.39 17.37 4.01
CA LYS A 263 14.07 17.45 5.33
C LYS A 263 14.02 16.13 6.09
N ALA A 264 12.92 15.37 5.96
CA ALA A 264 12.79 14.03 6.52
C ALA A 264 13.56 12.94 5.74
N GLY A 265 14.15 13.27 4.58
CA GLY A 265 14.81 12.29 3.71
C GLY A 265 13.87 11.21 3.17
N TRP A 266 12.56 11.50 3.09
CA TRP A 266 11.54 10.51 2.74
C TRP A 266 11.67 10.01 1.30
N LYS A 267 11.38 8.72 1.11
CA LYS A 267 11.51 8.00 -0.15
C LYS A 267 10.23 7.21 -0.41
N GLY A 268 9.55 7.54 -1.49
CA GLY A 268 8.24 6.96 -1.80
C GLY A 268 7.60 7.60 -3.01
N TRP A 269 6.32 7.34 -3.17
CA TRP A 269 5.47 7.95 -4.19
C TRP A 269 4.54 8.99 -3.58
N LEU A 270 4.76 10.25 -3.94
CA LEU A 270 3.79 11.31 -3.73
C LEU A 270 2.72 11.16 -4.82
N LEU A 271 1.55 10.63 -4.47
CA LEU A 271 0.48 10.30 -5.39
C LEU A 271 -0.58 11.41 -5.41
N LEU A 272 -0.90 11.88 -6.61
CA LEU A 272 -1.97 12.83 -6.83
C LEU A 272 -3.34 12.15 -6.64
N GLU A 273 -4.10 12.51 -5.61
CA GLU A 273 -5.52 12.18 -5.44
C GLU A 273 -6.35 13.45 -5.75
N ALA A 274 -6.35 13.88 -7.02
CA ALA A 274 -6.90 15.17 -7.43
C ALA A 274 -8.44 15.24 -7.40
N GLY A 275 -8.96 16.47 -7.31
CA GLY A 275 -10.37 16.80 -7.42
C GLY A 275 -10.85 17.05 -8.87
N GLY A 276 -12.16 17.14 -9.05
CA GLY A 276 -12.78 17.54 -10.31
C GLY A 276 -12.51 16.59 -11.49
N ALA A 277 -12.72 17.09 -12.71
CA ALA A 277 -12.54 16.34 -13.95
C ALA A 277 -11.89 17.23 -15.03
N PRO A 278 -10.57 17.13 -15.26
CA PRO A 278 -9.88 17.92 -16.28
C PRO A 278 -10.28 17.49 -17.69
N LYS A 279 -10.43 18.45 -18.61
CA LYS A 279 -10.78 18.19 -20.02
C LYS A 279 -9.74 17.34 -20.76
N ASP A 280 -8.47 17.52 -20.41
CA ASP A 280 -7.36 16.68 -20.82
C ASP A 280 -6.57 16.28 -19.56
N PRO A 281 -6.83 15.09 -18.99
CA PRO A 281 -6.12 14.66 -17.80
C PRO A 281 -4.64 14.35 -18.06
N VAL A 282 -4.23 14.04 -19.30
CA VAL A 282 -2.80 13.78 -19.62
C VAL A 282 -2.02 15.08 -19.60
N ALA A 283 -2.54 16.15 -20.20
CA ALA A 283 -1.95 17.48 -20.10
C ALA A 283 -1.94 17.99 -18.65
N ALA A 284 -3.00 17.74 -17.88
CA ALA A 284 -3.07 18.10 -16.46
C ALA A 284 -2.02 17.35 -15.62
N LEU A 285 -1.83 16.04 -15.84
CA LEU A 285 -0.78 15.25 -15.18
C LEU A 285 0.63 15.76 -15.50
N ILE A 286 0.90 16.15 -16.76
CA ILE A 286 2.17 16.76 -17.16
C ILE A 286 2.40 18.09 -16.40
N ALA A 287 1.36 18.91 -16.24
CA ALA A 287 1.46 20.15 -15.48
C ALA A 287 1.76 19.89 -13.99
N GLN A 288 1.03 18.98 -13.35
CA GLN A 288 1.23 18.60 -11.95
C GLN A 288 2.63 18.01 -11.70
N ARG A 289 3.13 17.16 -12.61
CA ARG A 289 4.50 16.62 -12.55
C ARG A 289 5.56 17.73 -12.57
N LYS A 290 5.41 18.74 -13.45
CA LYS A 290 6.32 19.89 -13.53
C LYS A 290 6.29 20.74 -12.25
N VAL A 291 5.12 20.91 -11.63
CA VAL A 291 4.99 21.61 -10.34
C VAL A 291 5.71 20.82 -9.24
N PHE A 292 5.50 19.50 -9.16
CA PHE A 292 6.25 18.63 -8.24
C PHE A 292 7.77 18.75 -8.43
N GLU A 293 8.26 18.62 -9.67
CA GLU A 293 9.68 18.71 -10.03
C GLU A 293 10.28 20.04 -9.56
N ALA A 294 9.59 21.17 -9.80
CA ALA A 294 10.03 22.49 -9.37
C ALA A 294 10.05 22.65 -7.83
N LEU A 295 9.00 22.20 -7.13
CA LEU A 295 8.93 22.25 -5.67
C LEU A 295 10.03 21.41 -5.02
N VAL A 296 10.33 20.23 -5.55
CA VAL A 296 11.38 19.35 -5.05
C VAL A 296 12.78 19.93 -5.31
N ALA A 297 13.02 20.50 -6.49
CA ALA A 297 14.29 21.15 -6.81
C ALA A 297 14.58 22.33 -5.86
N GLU A 298 13.58 23.20 -5.65
CA GLU A 298 13.69 24.36 -4.75
C GLU A 298 13.86 23.94 -3.27
N ALA A 299 13.13 22.91 -2.83
CA ALA A 299 13.27 22.35 -1.48
C ALA A 299 14.67 21.77 -1.23
N ARG A 300 15.24 21.03 -2.21
CA ARG A 300 16.60 20.48 -2.12
C ARG A 300 17.66 21.58 -2.12
N LYS A 301 17.49 22.61 -2.96
CA LYS A 301 18.39 23.77 -3.00
C LYS A 301 18.46 24.50 -1.65
N LYS A 302 17.32 24.62 -0.95
CA LYS A 302 17.25 25.21 0.41
C LYS A 302 17.76 24.30 1.52
N ALA A 303 17.91 23.01 1.26
CA ALA A 303 18.42 22.02 2.22
C ALA A 303 19.92 21.74 2.07
N GLN A 304 20.60 22.36 1.09
CA GLN A 304 22.06 22.34 0.98
C GLN A 304 22.66 23.30 2.03
N PRO A 305 23.76 22.90 2.71
CA PRO A 305 24.44 23.72 3.71
C PRO A 305 25.23 24.89 3.10
#